data_AF-F2IDG3-F1
#
_entry.id   AF-F2IDG3-F1
#
_cell.length_a   1.000
_cell.length_b   1.000
_cell.length_c   1.000
_cell.angle_alpha   90.00
_cell.angle_beta   90.00
_cell.angle_gamma   90.00
#
_symmetry.space_group_name_H-M   'P 1'
#
loop_
_entity.id
_entity.type
_entity.pdbx_description
1 polymer ?
#
loop_
_entity_poly.entity_id
_entity_poly.type
_entity_poly.pdbx_seq_one_letter_code
_entity_poly.pdbx_strand_id
1 'polypeptide(L)'
;MKLIFQILYLLLTWFTNLANATPEIDGFNYRKYQGKLAGKAFLSKIKGDPRSQGVMDTVDIVAHSMGYAYAVGFVEEIKTQVHLGRFYIIAPENACSGGNDWALFEEVWQYGSNNNPEDQDNANALIQEGTRDPYWKQDGIAPQCGVLGIDPLPGGVIGGRVYIPKTVQMPGGMLGNFGGCHSIGNYTWIFSLMSSQLGYVKKR
;
A
#
# COMPACT_ATOMS: atom_id res chain seq x y z
N MET A 1 11.10 -20.97 4.89
CA MET A 1 11.34 -20.07 6.04
C MET A 1 10.62 -18.77 5.73
N LYS A 2 9.62 -18.34 6.52
CA LYS A 2 8.79 -17.17 6.12
C LYS A 2 9.57 -15.86 6.36
N LEU A 3 9.80 -15.06 5.31
CA LEU A 3 10.37 -13.72 5.43
C LEU A 3 9.27 -12.67 5.31
N ILE A 4 9.04 -11.92 6.39
CA ILE A 4 8.21 -10.71 6.38
C ILE A 4 9.16 -9.52 6.15
N PHE A 5 8.98 -8.80 5.04
CA PHE A 5 9.73 -7.57 4.76
C PHE A 5 8.86 -6.35 5.04
N GLN A 6 9.33 -5.51 5.96
CA GLN A 6 8.77 -4.18 6.19
C GLN A 6 9.66 -3.16 5.47
N ILE A 7 9.15 -2.57 4.38
CA ILE A 7 9.84 -1.48 3.68
C ILE A 7 9.33 -0.17 4.28
N LEU A 8 9.97 0.29 5.36
CA LEU A 8 9.81 1.66 5.87
C LEU A 8 10.88 2.53 5.20
N TYR A 9 10.47 3.44 4.32
CA TYR A 9 11.37 4.45 3.79
C TYR A 9 10.97 5.82 4.34
N LEU A 10 11.60 6.22 5.44
CA LEU A 10 11.57 7.60 5.94
C LEU A 10 12.61 8.41 5.15
N LEU A 11 12.18 9.08 4.08
CA LEU A 11 12.97 10.16 3.47
C LEU A 11 12.09 11.39 3.23
N LEU A 12 12.15 12.25 4.24
CA LEU A 12 11.68 13.64 4.28
C LEU A 12 12.60 14.50 3.40
N THR A 13 12.58 14.31 2.09
CA THR A 13 13.10 15.30 1.15
C THR A 13 12.17 15.34 -0.06
N TRP A 14 11.89 16.54 -0.55
CA TRP A 14 10.87 16.91 -1.54
C TRP A 14 9.47 17.20 -0.98
N PHE A 15 9.39 18.14 -0.02
CA PHE A 15 8.22 19.02 0.03
C PHE A 15 8.29 19.95 -1.18
N THR A 16 7.58 19.62 -2.25
CA THR A 16 7.22 20.62 -3.28
C THR A 16 5.73 20.54 -3.56
N ASN A 17 5.02 21.58 -3.08
CA ASN A 17 3.63 21.95 -3.31
C ASN A 17 2.55 21.14 -2.56
N LEU A 18 2.21 21.66 -1.37
CA LEU A 18 1.01 21.40 -0.56
C LEU A 18 -0.35 21.66 -1.28
N ALA A 19 -0.41 21.68 -2.62
CA ALA A 19 -1.64 22.01 -3.34
C ALA A 19 -1.79 21.37 -4.74
N ASN A 20 -0.80 20.64 -5.28
CA ASN A 20 -0.95 20.07 -6.62
C ASN A 20 -1.56 18.66 -6.55
N ALA A 21 -2.82 18.53 -6.96
CA ALA A 21 -3.53 17.26 -7.12
C ALA A 21 -2.98 16.38 -8.27
N THR A 22 -1.80 16.69 -8.79
CA THR A 22 -1.16 16.01 -9.92
C THR A 22 -0.09 15.03 -9.41
N PRO A 23 -0.13 13.75 -9.80
CA PRO A 23 0.87 12.79 -9.40
C PRO A 23 2.28 13.21 -9.79
N GLU A 24 3.23 13.07 -8.85
CA GLU A 24 4.65 13.33 -9.07
C GLU A 24 5.29 12.06 -9.63
N ILE A 25 5.40 12.02 -10.97
CA ILE A 25 5.80 10.82 -11.73
C ILE A 25 7.31 10.56 -11.61
N ASP A 26 8.13 11.60 -11.56
CA ASP A 26 9.60 11.45 -11.59
C ASP A 26 10.13 10.82 -10.30
N GLY A 27 9.67 11.27 -9.14
CA GLY A 27 10.01 10.70 -7.85
C GLY A 27 9.33 9.35 -7.59
N PHE A 28 8.18 9.07 -8.20
CA PHE A 28 7.65 7.70 -8.28
C PHE A 28 8.61 6.78 -9.04
N ASN A 29 9.02 7.17 -10.25
CA ASN A 29 9.92 6.39 -11.10
C ASN A 29 11.30 6.21 -10.48
N TYR A 30 11.83 7.25 -9.84
CA TYR A 30 13.09 7.17 -9.11
C TYR A 30 13.02 6.12 -7.99
N ARG A 31 11.99 6.16 -7.14
CA ARG A 31 11.82 5.20 -6.04
C ARG A 31 11.58 3.79 -6.54
N LYS A 32 10.79 3.63 -7.61
CA LYS A 32 10.61 2.36 -8.31
C LYS A 32 11.94 1.81 -8.81
N TYR A 33 12.79 2.63 -9.41
CA TYR A 33 14.13 2.21 -9.84
C TYR A 33 15.00 1.76 -8.66
N GLN A 34 15.00 2.49 -7.54
CA GLN A 34 15.72 2.08 -6.33
C GLN A 34 15.21 0.73 -5.78
N GLY A 35 13.90 0.50 -5.84
CA GLY A 35 13.28 -0.77 -5.50
C GLY A 35 13.79 -1.94 -6.34
N LYS A 36 13.93 -1.74 -7.66
CA LYS A 36 14.52 -2.75 -8.57
C LYS A 36 15.94 -3.13 -8.16
N LEU A 37 16.77 -2.13 -7.86
CA LEU A 37 18.15 -2.38 -7.42
C LEU A 37 18.20 -3.20 -6.13
N ALA A 38 17.30 -2.91 -5.20
CA ALA A 38 17.16 -3.68 -3.97
C ALA A 38 16.66 -5.11 -4.21
N GLY A 39 15.74 -5.31 -5.15
CA GLY A 39 15.30 -6.64 -5.58
C GLY A 39 16.47 -7.48 -6.11
N LYS A 40 17.34 -6.89 -6.93
CA LYS A 40 18.54 -7.57 -7.45
C LYS A 40 19.49 -7.97 -6.33
N ALA A 41 19.74 -7.05 -5.40
CA ALA A 41 20.59 -7.30 -4.24
C ALA A 41 19.99 -8.41 -3.35
N PHE A 42 18.68 -8.41 -3.15
CA PHE A 42 17.95 -9.42 -2.41
C PHE A 42 18.09 -10.82 -3.05
N LEU A 43 17.84 -10.95 -4.36
CA LEU A 43 18.02 -12.21 -5.07
C LEU A 43 19.46 -12.71 -5.02
N SER A 44 20.44 -11.80 -5.11
CA SER A 44 21.85 -12.17 -4.99
C SER A 44 22.17 -12.74 -3.60
N LYS A 45 21.59 -12.18 -2.53
CA LYS A 45 21.76 -12.71 -1.17
C LYS A 45 21.10 -14.07 -0.99
N ILE A 46 19.87 -14.24 -1.49
CA ILE A 46 19.14 -15.52 -1.38
C ILE A 46 19.84 -16.62 -2.18
N LYS A 47 20.33 -16.34 -3.40
CA LYS A 47 21.07 -17.33 -4.18
C LYS A 47 22.35 -17.82 -3.48
N GLY A 48 22.95 -16.98 -2.63
CA GLY A 48 24.13 -17.30 -1.85
C GLY A 48 23.84 -18.07 -0.55
N ASP A 49 22.58 -18.19 -0.13
CA ASP A 49 22.21 -18.89 1.10
C ASP A 49 21.86 -20.37 0.80
N PRO A 50 22.55 -21.35 1.40
CA PRO A 50 22.25 -22.77 1.22
C PRO A 50 20.81 -23.16 1.58
N ARG A 51 20.15 -22.41 2.48
CA ARG A 51 18.78 -22.70 2.95
C ARG A 51 17.70 -22.38 1.91
N SER A 52 18.03 -21.61 0.89
CA SER A 52 17.13 -21.23 -0.21
C SER A 52 17.35 -22.05 -1.48
N GLN A 53 18.23 -23.04 -1.45
CA GLN A 53 18.41 -23.94 -2.60
C GLN A 53 17.19 -24.84 -2.77
N GLY A 54 16.52 -24.72 -3.93
CA GLY A 54 15.37 -25.55 -4.29
C GLY A 54 14.07 -25.21 -3.56
N VAL A 55 14.02 -24.10 -2.80
CA VAL A 55 12.84 -23.66 -2.06
C VAL A 55 12.45 -22.26 -2.52
N MET A 56 11.23 -22.10 -3.02
CA MET A 56 10.61 -20.78 -3.22
C MET A 56 9.88 -20.38 -1.94
N ASP A 57 10.40 -19.37 -1.24
CA ASP A 57 9.74 -18.80 -0.07
C ASP A 57 8.63 -17.83 -0.47
N THR A 58 7.67 -17.63 0.43
CA THR A 58 6.60 -16.63 0.28
C THR A 58 7.03 -15.29 0.87
N VAL A 59 6.83 -14.20 0.12
CA VAL A 59 7.12 -12.83 0.55
C VAL A 59 5.82 -12.06 0.74
N ASP A 60 5.63 -11.55 1.96
CA ASP A 60 4.62 -10.54 2.27
C ASP A 60 5.26 -9.15 2.30
N ILE A 61 4.52 -8.16 1.79
CA ILE A 61 4.98 -6.79 1.66
C ILE A 61 4.01 -5.86 2.36
N VAL A 62 4.57 -5.00 3.22
CA VAL A 62 3.88 -3.83 3.76
C VAL A 62 4.59 -2.59 3.24
N ALA A 63 3.85 -1.73 2.55
CA ALA A 63 4.37 -0.49 1.99
C ALA A 63 3.57 0.70 2.51
N HIS A 64 4.27 1.75 2.92
CA HIS A 64 3.68 2.98 3.42
C HIS A 64 4.13 4.17 2.56
N SER A 65 3.25 5.13 2.28
CA SER A 65 3.60 6.35 1.53
C SER A 65 4.23 6.00 0.16
N MET A 66 5.26 6.72 -0.28
CA MET A 66 6.05 6.40 -1.47
C MET A 66 6.91 5.14 -1.34
N GLY A 67 6.93 4.49 -0.17
CA GLY A 67 7.40 3.11 -0.04
C GLY A 67 6.65 2.16 -0.97
N TYR A 68 5.42 2.51 -1.37
CA TYR A 68 4.68 1.81 -2.42
C TYR A 68 5.44 1.76 -3.76
N ALA A 69 5.92 2.90 -4.26
CA ALA A 69 6.66 2.96 -5.52
C ALA A 69 7.93 2.10 -5.48
N TYR A 70 8.65 2.14 -4.36
CA TYR A 70 9.81 1.28 -4.11
C TYR A 70 9.43 -0.20 -4.13
N ALA A 71 8.37 -0.58 -3.41
CA ALA A 71 7.90 -1.96 -3.36
C ALA A 71 7.43 -2.47 -4.73
N VAL A 72 6.81 -1.62 -5.56
CA VAL A 72 6.46 -1.95 -6.95
C VAL A 72 7.71 -2.36 -7.74
N GLY A 73 8.78 -1.59 -7.66
CA GLY A 73 10.04 -1.91 -8.34
C GLY A 73 10.74 -3.15 -7.79
N PHE A 74 10.67 -3.35 -6.47
CA PHE A 74 11.19 -4.55 -5.82
C PHE A 74 10.49 -5.82 -6.32
N VAL A 75 9.15 -5.80 -6.36
CA VAL A 75 8.31 -6.91 -6.86
C VAL A 75 8.62 -7.24 -8.32
N GLU A 76 8.78 -6.23 -9.18
CA GLU A 76 9.10 -6.47 -10.60
C GLU A 76 10.33 -7.36 -10.79
N GLU A 77 11.31 -7.25 -9.90
CA GLU A 77 12.54 -8.03 -9.95
C GLU A 77 12.39 -9.42 -9.30
N ILE A 78 11.71 -9.54 -8.17
CA ILE A 78 11.71 -10.78 -7.39
C ILE A 78 10.62 -11.78 -7.79
N LYS A 79 9.57 -11.34 -8.49
CA LYS A 79 8.33 -12.11 -8.74
C LYS A 79 8.49 -13.48 -9.42
N THR A 80 9.62 -13.76 -10.07
CA THR A 80 9.88 -15.04 -10.73
C THR A 80 10.62 -16.05 -9.85
N GLN A 81 11.05 -15.63 -8.67
CA GLN A 81 11.93 -16.40 -7.78
C GLN A 81 11.31 -16.66 -6.40
N VAL A 82 10.15 -16.06 -6.11
CA VAL A 82 9.44 -16.20 -4.84
C VAL A 82 7.95 -16.37 -5.09
N HIS A 83 7.22 -16.90 -4.10
CA HIS A 83 5.78 -16.78 -4.06
C HIS A 83 5.39 -15.42 -3.51
N LEU A 84 4.50 -14.72 -4.20
CA LEU A 84 4.00 -13.43 -3.73
C LEU A 84 2.76 -13.67 -2.88
N GLY A 85 2.89 -13.39 -1.59
CA GLY A 85 1.83 -13.59 -0.60
C GLY A 85 0.88 -12.41 -0.60
N ARG A 86 0.99 -11.58 0.44
CA ARG A 86 0.12 -10.43 0.68
C ARG A 86 0.85 -9.12 0.40
N PHE A 87 0.11 -8.15 -0.11
CA PHE A 87 0.59 -6.78 -0.27
C PHE A 87 -0.36 -5.81 0.42
N TYR A 88 0.09 -5.23 1.53
CA TYR A 88 -0.65 -4.21 2.28
C TYR A 88 -0.05 -2.83 1.98
N ILE A 89 -0.82 -1.98 1.33
CA ILE A 89 -0.44 -0.66 0.84
C ILE A 89 -1.13 0.37 1.72
N ILE A 90 -0.39 1.19 2.47
CA ILE A 90 -0.95 2.07 3.50
C ILE A 90 -0.60 3.52 3.18
N ALA A 91 -1.61 4.39 3.15
CA ALA A 91 -1.47 5.80 2.82
C ALA A 91 -0.59 6.06 1.57
N PRO A 92 -0.79 5.37 0.43
CA PRO A 92 0.16 5.45 -0.67
C PRO A 92 0.05 6.79 -1.39
N GLU A 93 1.21 7.34 -1.72
CA GLU A 93 1.32 8.56 -2.50
C GLU A 93 1.50 8.21 -3.98
N ASN A 94 0.77 8.89 -4.87
CA ASN A 94 0.86 8.70 -6.32
C ASN A 94 0.72 7.23 -6.77
N ALA A 95 -0.11 6.46 -6.08
CA ALA A 95 -0.26 5.02 -6.35
C ALA A 95 -0.80 4.69 -7.75
N CYS A 96 -1.52 5.64 -8.34
CA CYS A 96 -2.04 5.62 -9.70
C CYS A 96 -0.96 5.78 -10.77
N SER A 97 0.26 6.20 -10.42
CA SER A 97 1.38 6.36 -11.36
C SER A 97 1.99 5.04 -11.81
N GLY A 98 1.68 3.92 -11.15
CA GLY A 98 2.13 2.62 -11.59
C GLY A 98 1.69 1.49 -10.66
N GLY A 99 1.60 0.29 -11.21
CA GLY A 99 1.22 -0.93 -10.50
C GLY A 99 2.07 -2.13 -10.89
N ASN A 100 1.63 -3.30 -10.48
CA ASN A 100 2.18 -4.60 -10.87
C ASN A 100 1.07 -5.51 -11.41
N ASP A 101 1.44 -6.71 -11.82
CA ASP A 101 0.48 -7.78 -12.04
C ASP A 101 -0.02 -8.31 -10.69
N TRP A 102 -1.18 -7.80 -10.24
CA TRP A 102 -1.77 -8.14 -8.96
C TRP A 102 -2.30 -9.59 -8.92
N ALA A 103 -2.49 -10.24 -10.08
CA ALA A 103 -2.90 -11.64 -10.18
C ALA A 103 -1.86 -12.60 -9.58
N LEU A 104 -0.62 -12.14 -9.40
CA LEU A 104 0.46 -12.93 -8.83
C LEU A 104 0.40 -13.04 -7.30
N PHE A 105 -0.40 -12.20 -6.64
CA PHE A 105 -0.52 -12.15 -5.18
C PHE A 105 -1.69 -12.99 -4.69
N GLU A 106 -1.56 -13.55 -3.48
CA GLU A 106 -2.68 -14.16 -2.75
C GLU A 106 -3.73 -13.09 -2.37
N GLU A 107 -3.26 -11.90 -1.99
CA GLU A 107 -4.11 -10.84 -1.43
C GLU A 107 -3.45 -9.45 -1.53
N VAL A 108 -4.21 -8.42 -1.94
CA VAL A 108 -3.70 -7.04 -2.12
C VAL A 108 -4.70 -6.02 -1.59
N TRP A 109 -4.31 -5.24 -0.59
CA TRP A 109 -5.16 -4.20 0.00
C TRP A 109 -4.50 -2.84 -0.02
N GLN A 110 -5.26 -1.82 -0.42
CA GLN A 110 -4.90 -0.41 -0.21
C GLN A 110 -5.74 0.19 0.92
N TYR A 111 -5.08 0.79 1.90
CA TYR A 111 -5.69 1.53 3.00
C TYR A 111 -5.36 3.01 2.89
N GLY A 112 -6.36 3.89 2.99
CA GLY A 112 -6.14 5.32 2.74
C GLY A 112 -7.34 6.21 3.04
N SER A 113 -7.18 7.52 2.82
CA SER A 113 -8.31 8.46 2.76
C SER A 113 -9.04 8.36 1.42
N ASN A 114 -10.34 8.64 1.40
CA ASN A 114 -11.10 8.73 0.17
C ASN A 114 -10.99 10.13 -0.43
N ASN A 115 -10.09 10.31 -1.40
CA ASN A 115 -9.87 11.60 -2.04
C ASN A 115 -10.73 11.81 -3.29
N ASN A 116 -11.39 10.76 -3.81
CA ASN A 116 -12.09 10.80 -5.08
C ASN A 116 -13.62 10.64 -4.88
N PRO A 117 -14.44 11.61 -5.30
CA PRO A 117 -15.89 11.48 -5.23
C PRO A 117 -16.44 10.40 -6.16
N GLU A 118 -15.67 9.89 -7.13
CA GLU A 118 -16.07 8.82 -8.07
C GLU A 118 -15.73 7.41 -7.55
N ASP A 119 -14.91 7.27 -6.49
CA ASP A 119 -14.62 5.97 -5.86
C ASP A 119 -15.77 5.54 -4.92
N GLN A 120 -17.00 5.57 -5.44
CA GLN A 120 -18.25 5.34 -4.69
C GLN A 120 -18.54 3.86 -4.42
N ASP A 121 -17.93 2.95 -5.19
CA ASP A 121 -18.36 1.55 -5.29
C ASP A 121 -17.72 0.57 -4.29
N ASN A 122 -17.05 1.06 -3.25
CA ASN A 122 -16.46 0.15 -2.25
C ASN A 122 -17.45 -0.22 -1.13
N ALA A 123 -18.25 -1.24 -1.40
CA ALA A 123 -19.38 -1.72 -0.58
C ALA A 123 -19.05 -2.18 0.85
N ASN A 124 -17.79 -2.11 1.32
CA ASN A 124 -17.43 -2.42 2.71
C ASN A 124 -16.76 -1.24 3.45
N ALA A 125 -16.99 0.00 2.99
CA ALA A 125 -16.95 1.13 3.89
C ALA A 125 -18.00 0.88 4.99
N LEU A 126 -17.57 0.43 6.16
CA LEU A 126 -18.43 0.39 7.34
C LEU A 126 -19.08 1.75 7.65
N ILE A 127 -18.71 2.84 6.97
CA ILE A 127 -18.97 4.20 7.40
C ILE A 127 -19.29 5.13 6.22
N GLN A 128 -20.58 5.13 5.87
CA GLN A 128 -21.30 6.04 4.97
C GLN A 128 -20.68 6.29 3.58
N GLU A 129 -21.43 5.77 2.61
CA GLU A 129 -21.31 5.82 1.15
C GLU A 129 -20.79 7.13 0.53
N GLY A 130 -20.06 6.96 -0.57
CA GLY A 130 -20.19 7.78 -1.78
C GLY A 130 -19.62 9.20 -1.79
N THR A 131 -19.14 9.73 -0.67
CA THR A 131 -18.60 11.10 -0.63
C THR A 131 -17.13 11.10 -0.30
N ARG A 132 -16.33 11.75 -1.16
CA ARG A 132 -14.97 12.23 -0.87
C ARG A 132 -14.88 12.68 0.60
N ASP A 133 -13.86 12.24 1.32
CA ASP A 133 -13.63 12.67 2.70
C ASP A 133 -13.55 14.20 2.76
N PRO A 134 -14.09 14.86 3.79
CA PRO A 134 -13.89 16.29 3.95
C PRO A 134 -12.40 16.64 3.93
N TYR A 135 -12.02 17.78 3.35
CA TYR A 135 -10.61 18.12 3.12
C TYR A 135 -9.72 18.00 4.36
N TRP A 136 -10.22 18.41 5.53
CA TRP A 136 -9.49 18.28 6.79
C TRP A 136 -9.23 16.83 7.19
N LYS A 137 -10.07 15.88 6.75
CA LYS A 137 -9.92 14.44 6.95
C LYS A 137 -9.13 13.71 5.88
N GLN A 138 -8.68 14.40 4.83
CA GLN A 138 -7.82 13.81 3.82
C GLN A 138 -6.39 13.75 4.32
N ASP A 139 -5.61 12.83 3.75
CA ASP A 139 -4.16 12.96 3.80
C ASP A 139 -3.77 14.25 3.09
N GLY A 140 -3.18 15.16 3.86
CA GLY A 140 -2.72 16.43 3.37
C GLY A 140 -1.20 16.55 3.34
N ILE A 141 -0.48 15.46 3.63
CA ILE A 141 0.94 15.34 3.32
C ILE A 141 1.11 15.09 1.81
N ALA A 142 0.28 14.22 1.24
CA ALA A 142 0.34 13.91 -0.18
C ALA A 142 -1.01 13.48 -0.76
N PRO A 143 -1.28 13.80 -2.04
CA PRO A 143 -2.45 13.27 -2.74
C PRO A 143 -2.41 11.74 -2.79
N GLN A 144 -3.39 11.11 -2.15
CA GLN A 144 -3.65 9.68 -2.31
C GLN A 144 -4.56 9.45 -3.52
N CYS A 145 -4.19 8.49 -4.36
CA CYS A 145 -5.01 7.98 -5.46
C CYS A 145 -5.05 6.45 -5.41
N GLY A 146 -6.00 5.86 -6.14
CA GLY A 146 -6.11 4.41 -6.27
C GLY A 146 -4.86 3.81 -6.91
N VAL A 147 -4.40 2.69 -6.35
CA VAL A 147 -3.36 1.86 -6.93
C VAL A 147 -3.79 1.45 -8.33
N LEU A 148 -2.91 1.65 -9.31
CA LEU A 148 -3.24 1.34 -10.70
C LEU A 148 -3.58 -0.15 -10.86
N GLY A 149 -4.80 -0.43 -11.31
CA GLY A 149 -5.31 -1.80 -11.53
C GLY A 149 -5.78 -2.53 -10.28
N ILE A 150 -5.95 -1.85 -9.14
CA ILE A 150 -6.45 -2.48 -7.91
C ILE A 150 -7.96 -2.70 -7.92
N ASP A 151 -8.72 -1.95 -8.70
CA ASP A 151 -10.18 -2.10 -8.80
C ASP A 151 -10.61 -2.12 -10.28
N PRO A 152 -11.27 -3.20 -10.77
CA PRO A 152 -11.40 -4.52 -10.14
C PRO A 152 -10.10 -5.34 -10.24
N LEU A 153 -9.77 -6.11 -9.18
CA LEU A 153 -8.69 -7.09 -9.27
C LEU A 153 -9.07 -8.26 -10.19
N PRO A 154 -8.16 -8.72 -11.07
CA PRO A 154 -8.41 -9.88 -11.92
C PRO A 154 -8.46 -11.20 -11.14
N GLY A 155 -9.21 -12.18 -11.65
CA GLY A 155 -8.95 -13.60 -11.35
C GLY A 155 -9.22 -14.10 -9.92
N GLY A 156 -10.09 -13.45 -9.14
CA GLY A 156 -10.45 -13.92 -7.80
C GLY A 156 -9.40 -13.63 -6.71
N VAL A 157 -8.41 -12.77 -6.98
CA VAL A 157 -7.52 -12.22 -5.96
C VAL A 157 -8.35 -11.46 -4.92
N ILE A 158 -8.10 -11.72 -3.65
CA ILE A 158 -8.77 -11.02 -2.55
C ILE A 158 -8.11 -9.66 -2.40
N GLY A 159 -8.89 -8.59 -2.54
CA GLY A 159 -8.31 -7.27 -2.40
C GLY A 159 -9.21 -6.13 -2.84
N GLY A 160 -8.59 -4.97 -2.96
CA GLY A 160 -9.24 -3.72 -3.33
C GLY A 160 -8.80 -2.58 -2.42
N ARG A 161 -9.60 -1.52 -2.42
CA ARG A 161 -9.37 -0.33 -1.58
C ARG A 161 -10.21 -0.38 -0.31
N VAL A 162 -9.69 0.14 0.79
CA VAL A 162 -10.43 0.27 2.05
C VAL A 162 -10.11 1.61 2.66
N TYR A 163 -11.15 2.35 3.01
CA TYR A 163 -10.99 3.69 3.56
C TYR A 163 -10.94 3.69 5.08
N ILE A 164 -10.31 4.72 5.63
CA ILE A 164 -10.31 4.99 7.06
C ILE A 164 -11.76 5.05 7.55
N PRO A 165 -12.17 4.21 8.50
CA PRO A 165 -13.54 4.23 8.98
C PRO A 165 -13.83 5.56 9.72
N LYS A 166 -14.93 6.28 9.40
CA LYS A 166 -15.32 7.53 10.11
C LYS A 166 -15.60 7.40 11.62
N THR A 167 -15.79 6.19 12.17
CA THR A 167 -15.98 5.92 13.62
C THR A 167 -14.68 5.60 14.35
N VAL A 168 -13.59 5.29 13.64
CA VAL A 168 -12.31 4.99 14.28
C VAL A 168 -11.72 6.28 14.82
N GLN A 169 -11.75 6.48 16.14
CA GLN A 169 -10.98 7.55 16.77
C GLN A 169 -9.49 7.17 16.77
N MET A 170 -8.70 7.86 15.95
CA MET A 170 -7.25 7.66 15.92
C MET A 170 -6.63 8.01 17.28
N PRO A 171 -5.56 7.32 17.71
CA PRO A 171 -4.84 7.65 18.94
C PRO A 171 -4.53 9.15 19.03
N GLY A 172 -4.88 9.79 20.14
CA GLY A 172 -4.68 11.23 20.34
C GLY A 172 -5.72 12.15 19.70
N GLY A 173 -6.85 11.63 19.20
CA GLY A 173 -7.91 12.46 18.62
C GLY A 173 -7.58 13.00 17.22
N MET A 174 -6.52 12.50 16.57
CA MET A 174 -6.04 12.92 15.24
C MET A 174 -6.90 12.38 14.08
N LEU A 175 -8.18 12.12 14.34
CA LEU A 175 -9.13 11.69 13.34
C LEU A 175 -9.30 12.80 12.32
N GLY A 176 -8.70 12.62 11.16
CA GLY A 176 -8.80 13.58 10.08
C GLY A 176 -8.19 14.92 10.42
N ASN A 177 -6.91 14.91 10.76
CA ASN A 177 -6.02 16.04 10.51
C ASN A 177 -4.99 15.65 9.43
N PHE A 178 -4.48 16.67 8.74
CA PHE A 178 -3.60 16.58 7.56
C PHE A 178 -2.51 15.50 7.65
N GLY A 179 -1.78 15.44 8.77
CA GLY A 179 -0.69 14.46 8.99
C GLY A 179 -1.14 13.14 9.62
N GLY A 180 -2.28 13.11 10.30
CA GLY A 180 -2.77 11.93 11.00
C GLY A 180 -3.20 10.83 10.02
N CYS A 181 -3.80 11.20 8.90
CA CYS A 181 -4.17 10.26 7.84
C CYS A 181 -2.95 9.71 7.08
N HIS A 182 -1.80 10.36 7.18
CA HIS A 182 -0.56 9.86 6.61
C HIS A 182 0.20 8.92 7.55
N SER A 183 0.12 9.12 8.86
CA SER A 183 0.94 8.40 9.83
C SER A 183 0.59 6.91 9.92
N ILE A 184 1.55 6.03 9.65
CA ILE A 184 1.41 4.57 9.75
C ILE A 184 0.91 4.10 11.13
N GLY A 185 1.28 4.80 12.21
CA GLY A 185 0.86 4.47 13.57
C GLY A 185 -0.65 4.60 13.80
N ASN A 186 -1.35 5.33 12.93
CA ASN A 186 -2.80 5.50 12.98
C ASN A 186 -3.56 4.41 12.21
N TYR A 187 -2.88 3.48 11.55
CA TYR A 187 -3.56 2.40 10.81
C TYR A 187 -3.79 1.13 11.63
N THR A 188 -3.66 1.17 12.96
CA THR A 188 -3.88 -0.01 13.83
C THR A 188 -5.31 -0.57 13.76
N TRP A 189 -6.27 0.24 13.32
CA TRP A 189 -7.67 -0.18 13.11
C TRP A 189 -7.82 -1.32 12.10
N ILE A 190 -6.89 -1.50 11.15
CA ILE A 190 -6.94 -2.60 10.18
C ILE A 190 -6.90 -3.98 10.86
N PHE A 191 -6.27 -4.06 12.04
CA PHE A 191 -6.19 -5.28 12.85
C PHE A 191 -7.43 -5.52 13.70
N SER A 192 -8.33 -4.53 13.80
CA SER A 192 -9.59 -4.62 14.52
C SER A 192 -10.77 -5.05 13.63
N LEU A 193 -10.54 -5.17 12.33
CA LEU A 193 -11.52 -5.67 11.39
C LEU A 193 -11.83 -7.15 11.65
N MET A 194 -13.08 -7.55 11.43
CA MET A 194 -13.51 -8.95 11.46
C MET A 194 -13.17 -9.64 10.15
N SER A 195 -13.00 -10.97 10.18
CA SER A 195 -12.59 -11.75 8.99
C SER A 195 -13.57 -11.72 7.82
N SER A 196 -14.83 -11.32 8.05
CA SER A 196 -15.85 -11.13 7.02
C SER A 196 -15.78 -9.76 6.33
N GLN A 197 -14.96 -8.84 6.83
CA GLN A 197 -14.88 -7.46 6.32
C GLN A 197 -13.78 -7.33 5.26
N LEU A 198 -14.01 -6.48 4.25
CA LEU A 198 -12.95 -6.14 3.30
C LEU A 198 -11.81 -5.44 4.06
N GLY A 199 -10.59 -5.66 3.62
CA GLY A 199 -9.40 -5.12 4.27
C GLY A 199 -8.97 -5.83 5.55
N TYR A 200 -9.62 -6.91 5.96
CA TYR A 200 -9.17 -7.67 7.12
C TYR A 200 -7.74 -8.19 6.95
N VAL A 201 -6.86 -7.83 7.89
CA VAL A 201 -5.49 -8.35 7.92
C VAL A 201 -5.46 -9.72 8.58
N LYS A 202 -5.30 -10.76 7.77
CA LYS A 202 -5.20 -12.15 8.26
C LYS A 202 -3.93 -12.35 9.09
N LYS A 203 -4.03 -13.09 10.20
CA LYS A 203 -2.84 -13.59 10.93
C LYS A 203 -2.07 -14.62 10.06
N ARG A 204 -0.75 -14.74 10.25
CA ARG A 204 0.17 -15.61 9.47
C ARG A 204 0.92 -16.60 10.35
#